data_AF-A0A5E4JYT1-F1
#
_entry.id   AF-A0A5E4JYT1-F1
#
_cell.length_a   1.000
_cell.length_b   1.000
_cell.length_c   1.000
_cell.angle_alpha   90.00
_cell.angle_beta   90.00
_cell.angle_gamma   90.00
#
_symmetry.space_group_name_H-M   'P 1'
#
loop_
_entity.id
_entity.type
_entity.pdbx_description
1 polymer ?
#
loop_
_entity_poly.entity_id
_entity_poly.type
_entity_poly.pdbx_seq_one_letter_code
_entity_poly.pdbx_strand_id
1 'polypeptide(L)'
;MGLIFVITTVVTILLMLIGNQIRSNTIKEQQDAQDYSVWLAENCNCLAHDRISCPTGFELQNKTCINKTQNVYTYKFLECSEYNCSGEIKLWDNQIGAWQ
;
A
#
# COMPACT_ATOMS: atom_id res chain seq x y z
N MET A 1 -29.55 -14.93 -32.70
CA MET A 1 -28.57 -15.63 -31.84
C MET A 1 -27.17 -15.04 -31.97
N GLY A 2 -26.57 -14.93 -33.17
CA GLY A 2 -25.17 -14.47 -33.33
C GLY A 2 -24.86 -13.03 -32.86
N LEU A 3 -25.78 -12.08 -33.06
CA LEU A 3 -25.56 -10.66 -32.72
C LEU A 3 -25.42 -10.41 -31.21
N ILE A 4 -26.16 -11.16 -30.40
CA ILE A 4 -26.09 -11.11 -28.93
C ILE A 4 -24.74 -11.64 -28.45
N PHE A 5 -24.21 -12.70 -29.05
CA PHE A 5 -22.89 -13.25 -28.72
C PHE A 5 -21.75 -12.28 -29.06
N VAL A 6 -21.86 -11.51 -30.14
CA VAL A 6 -20.85 -10.50 -30.50
C VAL A 6 -20.86 -9.35 -29.51
N ILE A 7 -22.05 -8.89 -29.09
CA ILE A 7 -22.15 -7.81 -28.11
C ILE A 7 -21.59 -8.26 -26.76
N THR A 8 -21.91 -9.48 -26.30
CA THR A 8 -21.40 -9.97 -25.02
C THR A 8 -19.89 -10.15 -25.02
N THR A 9 -19.28 -10.67 -26.09
CA THR A 9 -17.82 -10.79 -26.17
C THR A 9 -17.12 -9.44 -26.15
N VAL A 10 -17.61 -8.45 -26.92
CA VAL A 10 -17.04 -7.10 -26.92
C VAL A 10 -17.10 -6.45 -25.53
N VAL A 11 -18.23 -6.58 -24.82
CA VAL A 11 -18.38 -6.06 -23.45
C VAL A 11 -17.39 -6.70 -22.48
N THR A 12 -17.19 -8.03 -22.55
CA THR A 12 -16.24 -8.72 -21.66
C THR A 12 -14.79 -8.30 -21.89
N ILE A 13 -14.38 -8.08 -23.15
CA ILE A 13 -13.03 -7.62 -23.48
C ILE A 13 -12.79 -6.20 -22.96
N LEU A 14 -13.77 -5.31 -23.12
CA LEU A 14 -13.69 -3.94 -22.58
C LEU A 14 -13.51 -3.92 -21.06
N LEU A 15 -14.26 -4.76 -20.33
CA LEU A 15 -14.12 -4.87 -18.88
C LEU A 15 -12.74 -5.40 -18.45
N MET A 16 -12.15 -6.36 -19.19
CA MET A 16 -10.80 -6.87 -18.91
C MET A 16 -9.72 -5.79 -19.12
N LEU A 17 -9.82 -4.97 -20.16
CA LEU A 17 -8.84 -3.92 -20.45
C LEU A 17 -8.82 -2.83 -19.37
N ILE A 18 -10.02 -2.40 -18.91
CA ILE A 18 -10.15 -1.41 -17.84
C ILE A 18 -9.58 -1.97 -16.53
N GLY A 19 -9.89 -3.24 -16.19
CA GLY A 19 -9.38 -3.89 -14.98
C GLY A 19 -7.85 -3.99 -14.92
N ASN A 20 -7.20 -4.23 -16.05
CA ASN A 20 -5.73 -4.30 -16.12
C ASN A 20 -5.04 -2.94 -15.89
N GLN A 21 -5.61 -1.84 -16.40
CA GLN A 21 -5.04 -0.50 -16.18
C GLN A 21 -5.11 -0.08 -14.71
N ILE A 22 -6.24 -0.34 -14.05
CA ILE A 22 -6.43 0.01 -12.64
C ILE A 22 -5.39 -0.72 -11.76
N ARG A 23 -5.21 -2.03 -11.95
CA ARG A 23 -4.24 -2.81 -11.18
C ARG A 23 -2.80 -2.30 -11.36
N SER A 24 -2.42 -1.96 -12.59
CA SER A 24 -1.08 -1.45 -12.89
C SER A 24 -0.80 -0.12 -12.17
N ASN A 25 -1.77 0.79 -12.15
CA ASN A 25 -1.62 2.09 -11.49
C ASN A 25 -1.49 1.95 -9.98
N THR A 26 -2.34 1.13 -9.34
CA THR A 26 -2.26 0.90 -7.89
C THR A 26 -0.94 0.25 -7.47
N ILE A 27 -0.41 -0.70 -8.27
CA ILE A 27 0.88 -1.33 -7.98
C ILE A 27 2.02 -0.31 -8.03
N LYS A 28 2.01 0.59 -9.03
CA LYS A 28 3.03 1.64 -9.15
C LYS A 28 3.03 2.60 -7.98
N GLU A 29 1.86 3.09 -7.57
CA GLU A 29 1.75 3.99 -6.41
C GLU A 29 2.28 3.36 -5.13
N GLN A 30 1.99 2.07 -4.90
CA GLN A 30 2.52 1.34 -3.75
C GLN A 30 4.04 1.18 -3.82
N GLN A 31 4.58 0.91 -5.01
CA GLN A 31 6.02 0.80 -5.23
C GLN A 31 6.73 2.13 -4.95
N ASP A 32 6.23 3.24 -5.51
CA ASP A 32 6.81 4.57 -5.34
C ASP A 32 6.79 5.01 -3.86
N ALA A 33 5.71 4.71 -3.13
CA ALA A 33 5.62 5.01 -1.71
C ALA A 33 6.63 4.19 -0.89
N GLN A 34 6.87 2.93 -1.27
CA GLN A 34 7.85 2.07 -0.63
C GLN A 34 9.27 2.56 -0.89
N ASP A 35 9.61 2.86 -2.15
CA ASP A 35 10.91 3.37 -2.55
C ASP A 35 11.21 4.71 -1.86
N TYR A 36 10.20 5.59 -1.76
CA TYR A 36 10.35 6.85 -1.02
C TYR A 36 10.59 6.63 0.47
N SER A 37 9.91 5.65 1.08
CA SER A 37 10.12 5.31 2.49
C SER A 37 11.52 4.77 2.78
N VAL A 38 12.10 4.01 1.85
CA VAL A 38 13.49 3.52 1.93
C VAL A 38 14.46 4.68 1.80
N TRP A 39 14.24 5.57 0.83
CA TRP A 39 15.06 6.77 0.65
C TRP A 39 15.08 7.64 1.92
N LEU A 40 13.92 7.85 2.57
CA LEU A 40 13.84 8.58 3.82
C LEU A 40 14.67 7.93 4.94
N ALA A 41 14.62 6.60 5.06
CA ALA A 41 15.39 5.87 6.07
C ALA A 41 16.91 5.98 5.86
N GLU A 42 17.35 6.10 4.60
CA GLU A 42 18.77 6.21 4.24
C GLU A 42 19.31 7.65 4.31
N ASN A 43 18.45 8.65 4.10
CA ASN A 43 18.88 10.05 3.90
C ASN A 43 18.42 11.00 5.01
N CYS A 44 17.52 10.56 5.90
CA CYS A 44 16.89 11.42 6.89
C CYS A 44 16.95 10.81 8.29
N ASN A 45 16.86 11.66 9.31
CA ASN A 45 16.81 11.23 10.70
C ASN A 45 15.38 10.97 11.12
N CYS A 46 15.11 9.78 11.66
CA CYS A 46 13.81 9.50 12.24
C CYS A 46 13.61 10.26 13.57
N LEU A 47 12.50 10.98 13.68
CA LEU A 47 12.13 11.74 14.87
C LEU A 47 11.08 11.03 15.74
N ALA A 48 10.14 10.29 15.13
CA ALA A 48 9.05 9.63 15.83
C ALA A 48 8.71 8.25 15.23
N HIS A 49 8.30 7.30 16.07
CA HIS A 49 7.95 5.91 15.69
C HIS A 49 6.50 5.57 16.05
N ASP A 50 5.55 6.31 15.49
CA ASP A 50 4.12 6.09 15.78
C ASP A 50 3.38 5.32 14.68
N ARG A 51 4.05 5.06 13.54
CA ARG A 51 3.46 4.33 12.42
C ARG A 51 3.43 2.84 12.72
N ILE A 52 2.24 2.27 12.79
CA ILE A 52 2.08 0.83 13.02
C ILE A 52 2.17 0.07 11.69
N SER A 53 3.04 -0.93 11.66
CA SER A 53 3.21 -1.83 10.52
C SER A 53 3.12 -3.30 10.94
N CYS A 54 2.67 -4.13 10.00
CA CYS A 54 2.57 -5.57 10.19
C CYS A 54 3.50 -6.30 9.21
N PRO A 55 4.08 -7.43 9.62
CA PRO A 55 4.87 -8.25 8.72
C PRO A 55 4.04 -8.73 7.52
N THR A 56 4.70 -9.01 6.41
CA THR A 56 4.06 -9.44 5.17
C THR A 56 3.12 -10.63 5.41
N GLY A 57 1.89 -10.51 4.90
CA GLY A 57 0.84 -11.53 5.08
C GLY A 57 0.04 -11.40 6.37
N PHE A 58 0.29 -10.37 7.19
CA PHE A 58 -0.52 -10.04 8.36
C PHE A 58 -1.26 -8.71 8.16
N GLU A 59 -2.51 -8.66 8.62
CA GLU A 59 -3.33 -7.45 8.62
C GLU A 59 -3.43 -6.89 10.04
N LEU A 60 -3.42 -5.56 10.17
CA LEU A 60 -3.63 -4.92 11.47
C LEU A 60 -5.11 -4.98 11.86
N GLN A 61 -5.42 -5.66 12.96
CA GLN A 61 -6.74 -5.69 13.56
C GLN A 61 -6.62 -5.45 15.07
N ASN A 62 -7.32 -4.44 15.60
CA ASN A 62 -7.29 -4.09 17.03
C ASN A 62 -5.86 -3.99 17.61
N LYS A 63 -4.97 -3.27 16.91
CA LYS A 63 -3.55 -3.09 17.30
C LYS A 63 -2.70 -4.38 17.31
N THR A 64 -3.22 -5.48 16.77
CA THR A 64 -2.52 -6.77 16.65
C THR A 64 -2.41 -7.15 15.18
N CYS A 65 -1.30 -7.74 14.77
CA CYS A 65 -1.12 -8.23 13.41
C CYS A 65 -1.65 -9.67 13.30
N ILE A 66 -2.62 -9.90 12.41
CA ILE A 66 -3.33 -11.17 12.28
C ILE A 66 -3.19 -11.71 10.86
N ASN A 67 -2.78 -12.97 10.74
CA ASN A 67 -2.88 -13.72 9.49
C ASN A 67 -4.12 -14.63 9.59
N LYS A 68 -5.21 -14.23 8.93
CA LYS A 68 -6.48 -14.96 8.96
C LYS A 68 -6.40 -16.33 8.29
N THR A 69 -5.53 -16.48 7.29
CA THR A 69 -5.38 -17.74 6.54
C THR A 69 -4.73 -18.83 7.39
N GLN A 70 -3.73 -18.45 8.20
CA GLN A 70 -3.00 -19.37 9.06
C GLN A 70 -3.51 -19.36 10.51
N ASN A 71 -4.44 -18.47 10.84
CA ASN A 71 -4.99 -18.24 12.17
C ASN A 71 -3.90 -18.00 13.24
N VAL A 72 -2.88 -17.22 12.86
CA VAL A 72 -1.75 -16.86 13.73
C VAL A 72 -1.71 -15.35 13.99
N TYR A 73 -1.15 -15.00 15.14
CA TYR A 73 -1.00 -13.64 15.62
C TYR A 73 0.49 -13.33 15.78
N THR A 74 0.86 -12.08 15.55
CA THR A 74 2.23 -11.63 15.77
C THR A 74 2.27 -10.19 16.28
N TYR A 75 3.44 -9.79 16.75
CA TYR A 75 3.69 -8.43 17.19
C TYR A 75 3.67 -7.47 16.00
N LYS A 76 3.13 -6.27 16.24
CA LYS A 76 3.27 -5.14 15.35
C LYS A 76 4.65 -4.52 15.49
N PHE A 77 5.11 -3.86 14.44
CA PHE A 77 6.31 -3.04 14.47
C PHE A 77 5.92 -1.57 14.45
N LEU A 78 6.71 -0.74 15.12
CA LEU A 78 6.62 0.70 15.03
C LEU A 78 7.68 1.17 14.04
N GLU A 79 7.21 1.70 12.92
CA GLU A 79 8.03 2.33 11.90
C GLU A 79 8.08 3.83 12.13
N CYS A 80 9.05 4.46 11.47
CA CYS A 80 9.17 5.91 11.53
C CYS A 80 7.93 6.58 10.93
N SER A 81 7.35 7.53 11.67
CA SER A 81 6.23 8.37 11.24
C SER A 81 6.66 9.78 10.86
N GLU A 82 7.83 10.22 11.30
CA GLU A 82 8.35 11.57 11.06
C GLU A 82 9.85 11.53 10.76
N TYR A 83 10.25 12.09 9.62
CA TYR A 83 11.65 12.22 9.22
C TYR A 83 12.08 13.68 9.12
N ASN A 84 13.30 13.97 9.56
CA ASN A 84 13.96 15.24 9.29
C ASN A 84 15.06 15.06 8.25
N CYS A 85 14.80 15.60 7.06
CA CYS A 85 15.68 15.60 5.91
C CYS A 85 16.34 16.98 5.79
N SER A 86 17.41 17.22 6.55
CA SER A 86 18.18 18.47 6.52
C SER A 86 17.35 19.76 6.70
N GLY A 87 16.36 19.73 7.59
CA GLY A 87 15.48 20.86 7.90
C GLY A 87 14.09 20.78 7.28
N GLU A 88 13.83 19.82 6.39
CA GLU A 88 12.49 19.48 5.92
C GLU A 88 11.91 18.33 6.74
N ILE A 89 10.70 18.50 7.27
CA ILE A 89 9.99 17.46 8.03
C ILE A 89 9.03 16.73 7.10
N LYS A 90 9.17 15.40 7.02
CA LYS A 90 8.29 14.51 6.27
C LYS A 90 7.43 13.70 7.21
N LEU A 91 6.12 13.74 7.00
CA LEU A 91 5.13 13.12 7.87
C LEU A 91 4.35 12.03 7.14
N TRP A 92 4.19 10.88 7.78
CA TRP A 92 3.34 9.82 7.26
C TRP A 92 1.86 10.09 7.62
N ASP A 93 0.99 10.18 6.61
CA ASP A 93 -0.45 10.29 6.79
C ASP A 93 -1.12 8.91 6.62
N ASN A 94 -1.66 8.41 7.73
CA ASN A 94 -2.35 7.11 7.78
C ASN A 94 -3.72 7.11 7.09
N GLN A 95 -4.34 8.27 6.83
CA GLN A 95 -5.64 8.35 6.16
C GLN A 95 -5.51 8.17 4.66
N ILE A 96 -4.50 8.82 4.06
CA ILE A 96 -4.21 8.73 2.63
C ILE A 96 -3.21 7.62 2.31
N GLY A 97 -2.48 7.11 3.31
CA GLY A 97 -1.46 6.08 3.14
C GLY A 97 -0.25 6.58 2.36
N ALA A 98 0.18 7.83 2.62
CA ALA A 98 1.25 8.49 1.87
C ALA A 98 2.06 9.46 2.75
N TRP A 99 3.25 9.80 2.28
CA TRP A 99 4.12 10.81 2.91
C TRP A 99 3.74 12.22 2.43
N GLN A 100 3.80 13.19 3.35
CA GLN A 100 3.61 14.63 3.13
C GLN A 100 4.94 15.37 3.34
#